data_AF-A0A2N3V133-F1
#
_entry.id   AF-A0A2N3V133-F1
#
_cell.length_a   1.000
_cell.length_b   1.000
_cell.length_c   1.000
_cell.angle_alpha   90.00
_cell.angle_beta   90.00
_cell.angle_gamma   90.00
#
_symmetry.space_group_name_H-M   'P 1'
#
loop_
_entity.id
_entity.type
_entity.pdbx_description
1 polymer ?
#
loop_
_entity_poly.entity_id
_entity_poly.type
_entity_poly.pdbx_seq_one_letter_code
_entity_poly.pdbx_strand_id
1 'polypeptide(L)'
;MKRILYLLSFAVLTSCGQSTEKRPADLLPEQQMVQILADVHIAEARIENYVLYPDTALMVFNKEQKQILDNHGVAEEEFRKTYRYYLNNLAKMDKLYEIILDTLSVREAKLRATDTTSTRQGQPPVPLNDGMRMAN
;
A
#
# COMPACT_ATOMS: atom_id res chain seq x y z
N MET A 1 -3.92 -57.67 0.59
CA MET A 1 -4.57 -56.49 -0.06
C MET A 1 -4.61 -55.23 0.83
N LYS A 2 -3.73 -55.08 1.84
CA LYS A 2 -3.71 -53.89 2.74
C LYS A 2 -2.43 -53.03 2.63
N ARG A 3 -1.40 -53.51 1.92
CA ARG A 3 -0.10 -52.83 1.78
C ARG A 3 -0.07 -51.79 0.66
N ILE A 4 -0.95 -51.91 -0.33
CA ILE A 4 -1.08 -50.97 -1.45
C ILE A 4 -1.73 -49.65 -1.00
N LEU A 5 -2.60 -49.68 0.03
CA LEU A 5 -3.21 -48.48 0.61
C LEU A 5 -2.20 -47.56 1.33
N TYR A 6 -1.07 -48.09 1.81
CA TYR A 6 -0.03 -47.29 2.46
C TYR A 6 0.93 -46.59 1.48
N LEU A 7 1.00 -47.05 0.23
CA LEU A 7 1.82 -46.41 -0.80
C LEU A 7 1.12 -45.21 -1.47
N LEU A 8 -0.21 -45.13 -1.40
CA LEU A 8 -0.97 -44.01 -1.94
C LEU A 8 -0.99 -42.77 -1.02
N SER A 9 -0.77 -42.95 0.29
CA SER A 9 -0.80 -41.83 1.25
C SER A 9 0.50 -41.01 1.30
N PHE A 10 1.59 -41.50 0.71
CA PHE A 10 2.87 -40.78 0.71
C PHE A 10 3.08 -39.91 -0.54
N ALA A 11 2.19 -39.98 -1.54
CA ALA A 11 2.36 -39.31 -2.82
C ALA A 11 1.78 -37.87 -2.88
N VAL A 12 1.17 -37.35 -1.79
CA VAL A 12 0.44 -36.07 -1.81
C VAL A 12 1.28 -34.88 -1.28
N LEU A 13 2.52 -35.10 -0.83
CA LEU A 13 3.31 -34.06 -0.14
C LEU A 13 4.32 -33.28 -1.01
N THR A 14 4.39 -33.50 -2.33
CA THR A 14 5.45 -32.90 -3.17
C THR A 14 5.02 -31.74 -4.07
N SER A 15 3.78 -31.26 -4.00
CA SER A 15 3.36 -30.10 -4.81
C SER A 15 3.50 -28.76 -4.08
N CYS A 16 4.68 -28.50 -3.51
CA CYS A 16 5.07 -27.14 -3.15
C CYS A 16 6.25 -26.73 -4.04
N GLY A 17 6.01 -26.76 -5.35
CA GLY A 17 6.88 -26.12 -6.32
C GLY A 17 6.63 -24.62 -6.21
N GLN A 18 7.46 -23.92 -5.42
CA GLN A 18 7.51 -22.47 -5.44
C GLN A 18 8.12 -22.07 -6.78
N SER A 19 7.30 -22.05 -7.83
CA SER A 19 7.66 -21.49 -9.11
C SER A 19 8.08 -20.05 -8.84
N THR A 20 9.38 -19.78 -9.00
CA THR A 20 9.90 -18.41 -8.97
C THR A 20 9.40 -17.75 -10.24
N GLU A 21 8.15 -17.30 -10.21
CA GLU A 21 7.52 -16.60 -11.32
C GLU A 21 8.28 -15.30 -11.52
N LYS A 22 9.02 -15.24 -12.62
CA LYS A 22 9.82 -14.08 -12.97
C LYS A 22 8.89 -12.90 -13.22
N ARG A 23 9.13 -11.79 -12.51
CA ARG A 23 8.40 -10.53 -12.72
C ARG A 23 8.53 -10.13 -14.20
N PRO A 24 7.43 -9.84 -14.91
CA PRO A 24 7.49 -9.33 -16.27
C PRO A 24 8.33 -8.03 -16.31
N ALA A 25 9.20 -7.91 -17.32
CA ALA A 25 10.16 -6.81 -17.42
C ALA A 25 9.52 -5.47 -17.82
N ASP A 26 8.26 -5.52 -18.25
CA ASP A 26 7.44 -4.40 -18.73
C ASP A 26 6.51 -3.82 -17.65
N LEU A 27 6.76 -4.15 -16.38
CA LEU A 27 6.07 -3.56 -15.24
C LEU A 27 6.88 -2.41 -14.66
N LEU A 28 6.19 -1.47 -14.01
CA LEU A 28 6.85 -0.41 -13.26
C LEU A 28 7.80 -1.00 -12.21
N PRO A 29 8.95 -0.36 -11.94
CA PRO A 29 9.78 -0.68 -10.80
C PRO A 29 8.96 -0.69 -9.50
N GLU A 30 9.20 -1.66 -8.63
CA GLU A 30 8.48 -1.79 -7.36
C GLU A 30 8.54 -0.51 -6.53
N GLN A 31 9.73 0.10 -6.42
CA GLN A 31 9.90 1.34 -5.68
C GLN A 31 9.03 2.48 -6.25
N GLN A 32 8.91 2.59 -7.58
CA GLN A 32 8.08 3.62 -8.21
C GLN A 32 6.60 3.34 -7.91
N MET A 33 6.18 2.07 -7.94
CA MET A 33 4.82 1.66 -7.57
C MET A 33 4.49 2.01 -6.11
N VAL A 34 5.42 1.77 -5.19
CA VAL A 34 5.27 2.15 -3.76
C VAL A 34 5.07 3.65 -3.61
N GLN A 35 5.87 4.48 -4.29
CA GLN A 35 5.73 5.93 -4.19
C GLN A 35 4.38 6.42 -4.75
N ILE A 36 3.95 5.88 -5.90
CA ILE A 36 2.66 6.21 -6.52
C ILE A 36 1.52 5.84 -5.57
N LEU A 37 1.49 4.61 -5.06
CA LEU A 37 0.40 4.15 -4.18
C LEU A 37 0.38 4.89 -2.84
N ALA A 38 1.55 5.24 -2.29
CA ALA A 38 1.62 6.09 -1.10
C ALA A 38 0.99 7.47 -1.35
N ASP A 39 1.28 8.09 -2.49
CA ASP A 39 0.71 9.39 -2.86
C ASP A 39 -0.81 9.30 -3.13
N VAL A 40 -1.25 8.23 -3.80
CA VAL A 40 -2.67 7.94 -4.04
C VAL A 40 -3.44 7.79 -2.73
N HIS A 41 -2.94 7.00 -1.78
CA HIS A 41 -3.62 6.82 -0.48
C HIS A 41 -3.65 8.11 0.36
N ILE A 42 -2.62 8.96 0.27
CA ILE A 42 -2.65 10.28 0.91
C ILE A 42 -3.72 11.18 0.26
N ALA A 43 -3.83 11.16 -1.07
CA ALA A 43 -4.86 11.92 -1.79
C ALA A 43 -6.27 11.42 -1.47
N GLU A 44 -6.47 10.11 -1.45
CA GLU A 44 -7.71 9.44 -1.05
C GLU A 44 -8.13 9.85 0.36
N ALA A 45 -7.24 9.69 1.35
CA ALA A 45 -7.52 10.09 2.73
C ALA A 45 -7.87 11.58 2.84
N ARG A 46 -7.21 12.46 2.07
CA ARG A 46 -7.56 13.89 2.02
C ARG A 46 -8.98 14.09 1.48
N ILE A 47 -9.30 13.44 0.37
CA ILE A 47 -10.62 13.56 -0.27
C ILE A 47 -11.71 13.07 0.68
N GLU A 48 -11.52 11.92 1.33
CA GLU A 48 -12.45 11.36 2.31
C GLU A 48 -12.71 12.32 3.49
N ASN A 49 -11.67 13.04 3.93
CA ASN A 49 -11.80 13.98 5.05
C ASN A 49 -12.46 15.32 4.69
N TYR A 50 -12.41 15.74 3.42
CA TYR A 50 -12.81 17.10 3.02
C TYR A 50 -13.91 17.18 1.96
N VAL A 51 -14.22 16.10 1.24
CA VAL A 51 -15.23 16.08 0.17
C VAL A 51 -16.44 15.26 0.60
N LEU A 52 -17.53 15.96 0.90
CA LEU A 52 -18.73 15.35 1.49
C LEU A 52 -19.55 14.48 0.50
N TYR A 53 -19.60 14.89 -0.76
CA TYR A 53 -20.49 14.27 -1.75
C TYR A 53 -19.76 13.18 -2.54
N PRO A 54 -20.25 11.92 -2.56
CA PRO A 54 -19.57 10.80 -3.20
C PRO A 54 -19.20 11.02 -4.67
N ASP A 55 -20.13 11.54 -5.48
CA ASP A 55 -19.89 11.78 -6.91
C ASP A 55 -18.80 12.85 -7.12
N THR A 56 -18.77 13.85 -6.24
CA THR A 56 -17.72 14.87 -6.25
C THR A 56 -16.39 14.28 -5.80
N ALA A 57 -16.38 13.45 -4.75
CA ALA A 57 -15.19 12.78 -4.26
C ALA A 57 -14.55 11.90 -5.36
N LEU A 58 -15.36 11.12 -6.09
CA LEU A 58 -14.90 10.30 -7.21
C LEU A 58 -14.30 11.16 -8.34
N MET A 59 -14.95 12.26 -8.71
CA MET A 59 -14.43 13.17 -9.73
C MET A 59 -13.08 13.78 -9.32
N VAL A 60 -12.98 14.25 -8.07
CA VAL A 60 -11.74 14.83 -7.52
C VAL A 60 -10.65 13.76 -7.45
N PHE A 61 -10.97 12.55 -6.98
CA PHE A 61 -10.03 11.44 -6.92
C PHE A 61 -9.45 11.10 -8.30
N ASN A 62 -10.29 10.97 -9.32
CA ASN A 62 -9.83 10.68 -10.68
C ASN A 62 -8.88 11.77 -11.21
N LYS A 63 -9.15 13.03 -10.89
CA LYS A 63 -8.27 14.15 -11.25
C LYS A 63 -6.93 14.09 -10.51
N GLU A 64 -6.95 13.88 -9.19
CA GLU A 64 -5.75 13.81 -8.35
C GLU A 64 -4.89 12.59 -8.73
N GLN A 65 -5.50 11.41 -8.93
CA GLN A 65 -4.79 10.21 -9.37
C GLN A 65 -4.08 10.46 -10.71
N LYS A 66 -4.75 11.09 -11.68
CA LYS A 66 -4.11 11.45 -12.95
C LYS A 66 -2.90 12.36 -12.73
N GLN A 67 -3.05 13.40 -11.91
CA GLN A 67 -1.95 14.32 -11.59
C GLN A 67 -0.78 13.60 -10.91
N ILE A 68 -1.05 12.64 -10.01
CA ILE A 68 -0.03 11.83 -9.35
C ILE A 68 0.74 11.01 -10.40
N LEU A 69 0.03 10.31 -11.30
CA LEU A 69 0.68 9.53 -12.35
C LEU A 69 1.54 10.41 -13.27
N ASP A 70 1.03 11.59 -13.65
CA ASP A 70 1.77 12.58 -14.44
C ASP A 70 3.05 13.04 -13.71
N ASN A 71 2.97 13.30 -12.40
CA ASN A 71 4.13 13.70 -11.57
C ASN A 71 5.19 12.60 -11.46
N HIS A 72 4.78 11.33 -11.52
CA HIS A 72 5.68 10.18 -11.53
C HIS A 72 6.17 9.79 -12.93
N GLY A 73 5.69 10.48 -13.98
CA GLY A 73 6.05 10.20 -15.37
C GLY A 73 5.56 8.83 -15.86
N VAL A 74 4.40 8.39 -15.35
CA VAL A 74 3.85 7.05 -15.61
C VAL A 74 2.55 7.15 -16.39
N ALA A 75 2.42 6.35 -17.46
CA ALA A 75 1.16 6.23 -18.16
C ALA A 75 0.14 5.41 -17.35
N GLU A 76 -1.14 5.76 -17.44
CA GLU A 76 -2.22 5.07 -16.73
C GLU A 76 -2.25 3.56 -17.02
N GLU A 77 -1.97 3.15 -18.27
CA GLU A 77 -1.92 1.75 -18.65
C GLU A 77 -0.79 0.99 -17.93
N GLU A 78 0.41 1.58 -17.81
CA GLU A 78 1.56 0.98 -17.14
C GLU A 78 1.29 0.79 -15.65
N PHE A 79 0.68 1.80 -15.01
CA PHE A 79 0.23 1.71 -13.63
C PHE A 79 -0.81 0.60 -13.47
N ARG A 80 -1.87 0.60 -14.29
CA ARG A 80 -2.99 -0.35 -14.16
C ARG A 80 -2.56 -1.79 -14.42
N LYS A 81 -1.64 -1.99 -15.36
CA LYS A 81 -1.01 -3.28 -15.66
C LYS A 81 -0.16 -3.77 -14.48
N THR A 82 0.68 -2.91 -13.92
CA THR A 82 1.49 -3.23 -12.75
C THR A 82 0.63 -3.51 -11.52
N TYR A 83 -0.42 -2.72 -11.30
CA TYR A 83 -1.32 -2.92 -10.16
C TYR A 83 -2.05 -4.26 -10.26
N ARG A 84 -2.53 -4.62 -11.44
CA ARG A 84 -3.16 -5.92 -11.70
C ARG A 84 -2.23 -7.09 -11.41
N TYR A 85 -0.93 -6.95 -11.72
CA TYR A 85 0.05 -7.97 -11.38
C TYR A 85 0.09 -8.21 -9.87
N TYR A 86 0.14 -7.16 -9.05
CA TYR A 86 0.10 -7.32 -7.59
C TYR A 86 -1.25 -7.87 -7.10
N LEU A 87 -2.38 -7.36 -7.61
CA LEU A 87 -3.72 -7.85 -7.23
C LEU A 87 -3.92 -9.35 -7.50
N ASN A 88 -3.30 -9.88 -8.55
CA ASN A 88 -3.35 -11.31 -8.88
C ASN A 88 -2.34 -12.16 -8.10
N ASN A 89 -1.47 -11.54 -7.31
CA ASN A 89 -0.40 -12.18 -6.56
C ASN A 89 -0.46 -11.75 -5.08
N LEU A 90 -1.38 -12.34 -4.30
CA LEU A 90 -1.61 -12.00 -2.88
C LEU A 90 -0.32 -11.84 -2.06
N ALA A 91 0.58 -12.82 -2.08
CA ALA A 91 1.84 -12.74 -1.33
C ALA A 91 2.78 -11.59 -1.76
N LYS A 92 2.68 -11.12 -3.01
CA LYS A 92 3.44 -9.94 -3.49
C LYS A 92 2.71 -8.64 -3.12
N MET A 93 1.39 -8.65 -3.14
CA MET A 93 0.58 -7.52 -2.70
C MET A 93 0.79 -7.23 -1.21
N ASP A 94 0.78 -8.26 -0.37
CA ASP A 94 1.02 -8.13 1.08
C ASP A 94 2.37 -7.45 1.34
N LYS A 95 3.44 -7.94 0.70
CA LYS A 95 4.78 -7.33 0.79
C LYS A 95 4.82 -5.90 0.26
N LEU A 96 4.13 -5.61 -0.84
CA LEU A 96 4.05 -4.25 -1.37
C LEU A 96 3.41 -3.31 -0.34
N TYR A 97 2.34 -3.74 0.31
CA TYR A 97 1.65 -2.97 1.34
C TYR A 97 2.49 -2.76 2.60
N GLU A 98 3.27 -3.75 3.04
CA GLU A 98 4.24 -3.57 4.14
C GLU A 98 5.18 -2.38 3.82
N ILE A 99 5.73 -2.34 2.60
CA ILE A 99 6.65 -1.27 2.18
C ILE A 99 5.93 0.09 2.05
N ILE A 100 4.67 0.10 1.60
CA ILE A 100 3.85 1.33 1.54
C ILE A 100 3.63 1.89 2.95
N LEU A 101 3.24 1.04 3.91
CA LEU A 101 3.01 1.44 5.30
C LEU A 101 4.30 1.97 5.95
N ASP A 102 5.43 1.31 5.72
CA ASP A 102 6.73 1.79 6.18
C ASP A 102 7.08 3.15 5.55
N THR A 103 6.86 3.31 4.25
CA THR A 103 7.10 4.56 3.52
C THR A 103 6.27 5.70 4.10
N LEU A 104 4.99 5.47 4.37
CA LEU A 104 4.08 6.45 4.97
C LEU A 104 4.52 6.81 6.39
N SER A 105 4.88 5.82 7.20
CA SER A 105 5.36 6.01 8.57
C SER A 105 6.64 6.86 8.63
N VAL A 106 7.59 6.61 7.74
CA VAL A 106 8.82 7.40 7.62
C VAL A 106 8.52 8.84 7.19
N ARG A 107 7.62 9.03 6.21
CA ARG A 107 7.20 10.37 5.76
C ARG A 107 6.53 11.15 6.90
N GLU A 108 5.65 10.52 7.67
CA GLU A 108 5.00 11.12 8.84
C GLU A 108 6.03 11.54 9.90
N ALA A 109 6.97 10.64 10.25
CA ALA A 109 8.02 10.95 11.22
C ALA A 109 8.89 12.15 10.78
N LYS A 110 9.22 12.23 9.48
CA LYS A 110 9.98 13.35 8.91
C LYS A 110 9.21 14.67 9.01
N LEU A 111 7.91 14.67 8.74
CA LEU A 111 7.05 15.85 8.88
C LEU A 111 7.05 16.33 10.34
N ARG A 112 6.80 15.43 11.30
CA ARG A 112 6.81 15.76 12.75
C ARG A 112 8.15 16.31 13.25
N ALA A 113 9.27 15.78 12.76
CA ALA A 113 10.60 16.28 13.11
C ALA A 113 10.83 17.71 12.56
N THR A 114 10.32 18.00 11.36
CA THR A 114 10.38 19.32 10.75
C THR A 114 9.53 20.32 11.54
N ASP A 115 8.31 19.93 11.93
CA ASP A 115 7.41 20.74 12.75
C ASP A 115 8.02 21.03 14.12
N THR A 116 8.64 20.03 14.78
CA THR A 116 9.31 20.21 16.07
C THR A 116 10.48 21.19 15.98
N THR A 117 11.18 21.24 14.85
CA THR A 117 12.27 22.18 14.61
C THR A 117 11.74 23.60 14.38
N SER A 118 10.56 23.76 13.77
CA SER A 118 9.86 25.04 13.62
C SER A 118 9.16 25.51 14.92
N THR A 119 8.81 24.58 15.83
CA THR A 119 8.02 24.84 17.06
C THR A 119 8.89 25.04 18.32
N ARG A 120 10.22 24.95 18.22
CA ARG A 120 11.14 25.48 19.28
C ARG A 120 11.10 27.00 19.43
N GLN A 121 10.18 27.67 18.76
CA GLN A 121 9.65 28.97 19.15
C GLN A 121 8.13 28.85 19.45
N GLY A 122 7.78 28.21 20.58
CA GLY A 122 6.59 28.64 21.33
C GLY A 122 5.32 27.79 21.39
N GLN A 123 5.33 26.45 21.27
CA GLN A 123 4.16 25.68 21.74
C GLN A 123 4.52 24.27 22.27
N PRO A 124 3.94 23.81 23.40
CA PRO A 124 4.25 22.49 23.95
C PRO A 124 3.62 21.38 23.09
N PRO A 125 4.20 20.16 23.12
CA PRO A 125 3.68 19.03 22.37
C PRO A 125 2.22 18.74 22.76
N VAL A 126 1.35 18.61 21.75
CA VAL A 126 -0.01 18.10 21.94
C VAL A 126 0.12 16.66 22.44
N PRO A 127 -0.44 16.31 23.62
CA PRO A 127 -0.32 14.97 24.15
C PRO A 127 -1.00 13.97 23.21
N LEU A 128 -0.37 12.80 23.03
CA LEU A 128 -1.06 11.63 22.50
C LEU A 128 -2.29 11.37 23.37
N ASN A 129 -3.47 11.34 22.75
CA ASN A 129 -4.71 10.96 23.43
C ASN A 129 -4.69 9.45 23.70
N ASP A 130 -3.95 9.04 24.72
CA ASP A 130 -4.04 7.70 25.31
C ASP A 130 -5.28 7.65 26.20
N GLY A 131 -6.42 7.29 25.60
CA GLY A 131 -7.52 6.70 26.35
C GLY A 131 -8.91 7.23 26.02
N MET A 132 -9.68 6.37 25.35
CA MET A 132 -11.04 6.09 25.85
C MET A 132 -11.25 4.57 25.87
N ARG A 133 -10.62 3.90 26.84
CA ARG A 133 -11.10 2.62 27.40
C ARG A 133 -11.66 2.91 28.79
N MET A 134 -12.94 2.55 28.94
CA MET A 134 -13.72 2.30 30.17
C MET A 134 -14.24 3.51 30.98
N ALA A 135 -15.56 3.73 30.95
CA ALA A 135 -16.46 3.64 32.13
C ALA A 135 -17.84 4.29 31.84
N ASN A 136 -18.84 3.46 31.49
CA ASN A 136 -20.11 3.20 32.21
C ASN A 136 -21.10 2.47 31.32
#